data_AF-A0A3D5GGS3-F1
#
_entry.id   AF-A0A3D5GGS3-F1
#
_cell.length_a   1.000
_cell.length_b   1.000
_cell.length_c   1.000
_cell.angle_alpha   90.00
_cell.angle_beta   90.00
_cell.angle_gamma   90.00
#
_symmetry.space_group_name_H-M   'P 1'
#
loop_
_entity.id
_entity.type
_entity.pdbx_description
1 polymer ?
#
loop_
_entity_poly.entity_id
_entity_poly.type
_entity_poly.pdbx_seq_one_letter_code
_entity_poly.pdbx_strand_id
1 'polypeptide(L)'
;MRRPMKTRRRPIFGTSRRRGFSFGGLVLLGLALAWLTFDHQLGSRRIKRALAAKQRQRIRNMHRAYPIQAGETVFIGDSITFDADWAAAFEKLRIRNRGIGWDTTEDLLERLDDSLDGPPQTVVMMIGTNDLTLGIPHAGTIRNASLILNRIIEAAPDAKVVIQSVLPRTDRYNPLVTPLNSALARICGERGLAFVDHTESLSGTDGHLDPNCYIDGIHPNDEGYRRLVDGLRPHLEVPHGP
;
A
#
# COMPACT_ATOMS: atom_id res chain seq x y z
N MET A 1 -103.05 15.57 -28.26
CA MET A 1 -102.27 14.51 -27.57
C MET A 1 -101.19 15.18 -26.73
N ARG A 2 -101.40 15.52 -25.45
CA ARG A 2 -101.22 14.71 -24.21
C ARG A 2 -99.84 14.01 -24.08
N ARG A 3 -98.89 14.73 -23.41
CA ARG A 3 -97.93 14.39 -22.30
C ARG A 3 -97.18 13.02 -22.33
N PRO A 4 -95.96 12.85 -21.73
CA PRO A 4 -95.61 13.43 -20.42
C PRO A 4 -94.14 13.79 -20.08
N MET A 5 -94.05 14.65 -19.06
CA MET A 5 -92.97 14.79 -18.07
C MET A 5 -92.47 13.44 -17.51
N LYS A 6 -91.15 13.32 -17.27
CA LYS A 6 -90.58 12.38 -16.30
C LYS A 6 -89.44 13.01 -15.47
N THR A 7 -89.80 13.28 -14.22
CA THR A 7 -89.11 12.93 -12.95
C THR A 7 -87.63 13.30 -12.74
N ARG A 8 -87.44 14.24 -11.79
CA ARG A 8 -86.23 14.46 -10.97
C ARG A 8 -85.78 13.17 -10.27
N ARG A 9 -84.47 12.92 -10.25
CA ARG A 9 -83.76 12.15 -9.22
C ARG A 9 -82.48 12.89 -8.82
N ARG A 10 -82.32 13.21 -7.53
CA ARG A 10 -81.03 13.58 -6.93
C ARG A 10 -80.28 12.31 -6.53
N PRO A 11 -78.95 12.29 -6.62
CA PRO A 11 -78.15 11.53 -5.66
C PRO A 11 -77.07 12.39 -4.98
N ILE A 12 -77.21 12.45 -3.66
CA ILE A 12 -76.20 12.16 -2.63
C ILE A 12 -74.76 12.66 -2.91
N PHE A 13 -74.34 13.66 -2.12
CA PHE A 13 -72.94 14.00 -1.89
C PHE A 13 -72.18 12.79 -1.35
N GLY A 14 -71.28 12.23 -2.14
CA GLY A 14 -70.22 11.33 -1.68
C GLY A 14 -68.92 12.12 -1.50
N THR A 15 -68.59 12.51 -0.28
CA THR A 15 -67.24 13.02 0.04
C THR A 15 -66.25 11.86 0.05
N SER A 16 -65.70 11.54 -1.12
CA SER A 16 -64.51 10.69 -1.23
C SER A 16 -63.29 11.49 -0.80
N ARG A 17 -62.88 11.35 0.46
CA ARG A 17 -61.54 11.76 0.93
C ARG A 17 -60.53 10.85 0.21
N ARG A 18 -60.02 11.28 -0.95
CA ARG A 18 -58.76 10.75 -1.48
C ARG A 18 -57.66 11.10 -0.47
N ARG A 19 -57.19 10.12 0.29
CA ARG A 19 -55.93 10.23 1.04
C ARG A 19 -54.84 10.38 -0.01
N GLY A 20 -54.43 11.61 -0.29
CA GLY A 20 -53.23 11.87 -1.06
C GLY A 20 -52.05 11.29 -0.29
N PHE A 21 -51.43 10.24 -0.82
CA PHE A 21 -50.10 9.85 -0.37
C PHE A 21 -49.17 11.03 -0.68
N SER A 22 -48.67 11.70 0.35
CA SER A 22 -47.76 12.83 0.19
C SER A 22 -46.43 12.31 -0.35
N PHE A 23 -46.20 12.47 -1.65
CA PHE A 23 -44.96 12.11 -2.34
C PHE A 23 -43.73 12.77 -1.66
N GLY A 24 -43.91 13.95 -1.04
CA GLY A 24 -42.86 14.66 -0.31
C GLY A 24 -42.33 13.96 0.95
N GLY A 25 -43.14 13.14 1.64
CA GLY A 25 -42.69 12.43 2.85
C GLY A 25 -41.71 11.30 2.55
N LEU A 26 -41.90 10.61 1.42
CA LEU A 26 -41.00 9.55 0.96
C LEU A 26 -39.67 10.10 0.43
N VAL A 27 -39.70 11.26 -0.24
CA VAL A 27 -38.48 11.94 -0.72
C VAL A 27 -37.62 12.43 0.46
N LEU A 28 -38.22 13.02 1.50
CA LEU A 28 -37.51 13.47 2.69
C LEU A 28 -36.89 12.31 3.49
N LEU A 29 -37.60 11.17 3.61
CA LEU A 29 -37.07 9.97 4.25
C LEU A 29 -35.88 9.39 3.47
N GLY A 30 -35.96 9.38 2.13
CA GLY A 30 -34.86 8.95 1.26
C GLY A 30 -33.61 9.82 1.38
N LEU A 31 -33.77 11.14 1.43
CA LEU A 31 -32.65 12.07 1.65
C LEU A 31 -32.03 11.94 3.05
N ALA A 32 -32.84 11.73 4.09
CA ALA A 32 -32.34 11.49 5.44
C ALA A 32 -31.54 10.18 5.53
N LEU A 33 -32.02 9.11 4.89
CA LEU A 33 -31.30 7.83 4.85
C LEU A 33 -30.00 7.92 4.02
N ALA A 34 -30.03 8.65 2.90
CA ALA A 34 -28.83 8.92 2.11
C ALA A 34 -27.81 9.77 2.90
N TRP A 35 -28.28 10.76 3.65
CA TRP A 35 -27.42 11.59 4.51
C TRP A 35 -26.82 10.78 5.68
N LEU A 36 -27.61 9.93 6.34
CA LEU A 36 -27.13 9.05 7.42
C LEU A 36 -26.11 8.02 6.91
N THR A 37 -26.35 7.42 5.74
CA THR A 37 -25.38 6.48 5.14
C THR A 37 -24.11 7.18 4.69
N PHE A 38 -24.23 8.38 4.12
CA PHE A 38 -23.10 9.25 3.77
C PHE A 38 -22.28 9.65 4.99
N ASP A 39 -22.93 10.11 6.07
CA ASP A 39 -22.27 10.49 7.32
C ASP A 39 -21.60 9.29 8.00
N HIS A 40 -22.26 8.12 8.03
CA HIS A 40 -21.66 6.88 8.52
C HIS A 40 -20.43 6.45 7.68
N GLN A 41 -20.49 6.57 6.35
CA GLN A 41 -19.35 6.30 5.48
C GLN A 41 -18.20 7.29 5.69
N LEU A 42 -18.48 8.58 5.86
CA LEU A 42 -17.47 9.58 6.19
C LEU A 42 -16.86 9.36 7.57
N GLY A 43 -17.69 9.08 8.58
CA GLY A 43 -17.27 8.78 9.95
C GLY A 43 -16.36 7.54 9.99
N SER A 44 -16.76 6.45 9.35
CA SER A 44 -15.94 5.23 9.28
C SER A 44 -14.61 5.44 8.54
N ARG A 45 -14.58 6.23 7.46
CA ARG A 45 -13.33 6.61 6.77
C ARG A 45 -12.42 7.45 7.66
N ARG A 46 -12.96 8.43 8.39
CA ARG A 46 -12.20 9.26 9.34
C ARG A 46 -11.58 8.40 10.45
N ILE A 47 -12.35 7.47 11.02
CA ILE A 47 -11.87 6.55 12.06
C ILE A 47 -10.75 5.67 11.52
N LYS A 48 -10.93 5.05 10.34
CA LYS A 48 -9.89 4.22 9.71
C LYS A 48 -8.59 4.99 9.47
N ARG A 49 -8.68 6.22 8.96
CA ARG A 49 -7.50 7.10 8.76
C ARG A 49 -6.81 7.46 10.07
N ALA A 50 -7.58 7.81 11.10
CA ALA A 50 -7.02 8.13 12.41
C ALA A 50 -6.33 6.92 13.05
N LEU A 51 -6.90 5.72 12.91
CA LEU A 51 -6.29 4.47 13.38
C LEU A 51 -4.99 4.18 12.63
N ALA A 52 -4.98 4.29 11.29
CA ALA A 52 -3.77 4.10 10.49
C ALA A 52 -2.67 5.09 10.87
N ALA A 53 -3.00 6.38 11.04
CA ALA A 53 -2.05 7.40 11.47
C ALA A 53 -1.48 7.10 12.87
N LYS A 54 -2.34 6.68 13.82
CA LYS A 54 -1.91 6.29 15.16
C LYS A 54 -1.01 5.05 15.15
N GLN A 55 -1.32 4.06 14.30
CA GLN A 55 -0.50 2.87 14.13
C GLN A 55 0.88 3.24 13.56
N ARG A 56 0.93 4.05 12.51
CA ARG A 56 2.18 4.55 11.94
C ARG A 56 3.02 5.31 12.98
N GLN A 57 2.42 6.22 13.75
CA GLN A 57 3.12 6.92 14.82
C GLN A 57 3.68 5.96 15.87
N ARG A 58 2.91 4.93 16.25
CA ARG A 58 3.36 3.91 17.20
C ARG A 58 4.57 3.15 16.66
N ILE A 59 4.56 2.74 15.39
CA ILE A 59 5.68 2.03 14.77
C ILE A 59 6.92 2.94 14.69
N ARG A 60 6.77 4.20 14.28
CA ARG A 60 7.87 5.20 14.31
C ARG A 60 8.48 5.34 15.71
N ASN A 61 7.64 5.44 16.75
CA ASN A 61 8.12 5.51 18.13
C ASN A 61 8.88 4.25 18.54
N MET A 62 8.43 3.06 18.11
CA MET A 62 9.16 1.82 18.33
C MET A 62 10.50 1.82 17.60
N HIS A 63 10.59 2.37 16.39
CA HIS A 63 11.86 2.44 15.70
C HIS A 63 12.88 3.29 16.47
N ARG A 64 12.48 4.49 16.92
CA ARG A 64 13.31 5.40 17.74
C ARG A 64 13.70 4.82 19.10
N ALA A 65 12.82 4.03 19.72
CA ALA A 65 13.08 3.45 21.03
C ALA A 65 14.16 2.35 21.01
N TYR A 66 14.37 1.74 19.83
CA TYR A 66 15.32 0.65 19.63
C TYR A 66 16.25 0.99 18.47
N PRO A 67 17.26 1.86 18.69
CA PRO A 67 18.12 2.37 17.63
C PRO A 67 19.00 1.28 17.03
N ILE A 68 19.37 1.49 15.76
CA ILE A 68 20.25 0.56 15.03
C ILE A 68 21.63 0.50 15.68
N GLN A 69 22.13 -0.71 15.83
CA GLN A 69 23.48 -0.97 16.35
C GLN A 69 24.44 -1.37 15.24
N ALA A 70 25.74 -1.17 15.49
CA ALA A 70 26.79 -1.68 14.61
C ALA A 70 26.64 -3.20 14.37
N GLY A 71 26.85 -3.63 13.13
CA GLY A 71 26.71 -5.03 12.72
C GLY A 71 25.28 -5.47 12.40
N GLU A 72 24.29 -4.57 12.46
CA GLU A 72 22.91 -4.92 12.12
C GLU A 72 22.59 -4.72 10.63
N THR A 73 21.70 -5.57 10.11
CA THR A 73 21.09 -5.44 8.78
C THR A 73 19.70 -4.81 8.93
N VAL A 74 19.45 -3.73 8.21
CA VAL A 74 18.22 -2.95 8.35
C VAL A 74 17.40 -3.08 7.08
N PHE A 75 16.19 -3.60 7.21
CA PHE A 75 15.21 -3.65 6.12
C PHE A 75 14.30 -2.43 6.23
N ILE A 76 14.32 -1.55 5.24
CA ILE A 76 13.46 -0.35 5.16
C ILE A 76 12.48 -0.47 3.99
N GLY A 77 11.23 -0.09 4.19
CA GLY A 77 10.23 -0.17 3.13
C GLY A 77 8.80 0.00 3.61
N ASP A 78 7.87 -0.55 2.86
CA ASP A 78 6.42 -0.46 3.07
C ASP A 78 5.84 -1.69 3.81
N SER A 79 4.58 -2.07 3.52
CA SER A 79 3.92 -3.24 4.11
C SER A 79 4.62 -4.55 3.77
N ILE A 80 5.15 -4.68 2.55
CA ILE A 80 5.80 -5.93 2.14
C ILE A 80 7.09 -6.13 2.96
N THR A 81 7.80 -5.05 3.28
CA THR A 81 8.90 -5.13 4.22
C THR A 81 8.43 -5.39 5.65
N PHE A 82 7.34 -4.76 6.08
CA PHE A 82 6.81 -4.89 7.44
C PHE A 82 6.33 -6.31 7.78
N ASP A 83 5.67 -6.99 6.83
CA ASP A 83 4.97 -8.26 7.08
C ASP A 83 5.91 -9.47 7.21
N ALA A 84 7.15 -9.37 6.73
CA ALA A 84 8.12 -10.46 6.77
C ALA A 84 8.85 -10.61 8.12
N ASP A 85 9.03 -11.86 8.54
CA ASP A 85 9.96 -12.24 9.61
C ASP A 85 11.38 -12.43 9.05
N TRP A 86 12.00 -11.31 8.69
CA TRP A 86 13.36 -11.29 8.15
C TRP A 86 14.38 -11.91 9.11
N ALA A 87 14.17 -11.81 10.43
CA ALA A 87 15.07 -12.37 11.43
C ALA A 87 15.05 -13.90 11.41
N ALA A 88 13.87 -14.51 11.24
CA ALA A 88 13.76 -15.95 11.00
C ALA A 88 14.32 -16.36 9.63
N ALA A 89 14.12 -15.54 8.59
CA ALA A 89 14.61 -15.84 7.25
C ALA A 89 16.15 -15.83 7.12
N PHE A 90 16.82 -15.00 7.90
CA PHE A 90 18.28 -14.85 7.91
C PHE A 90 18.83 -14.97 9.33
N GLU A 91 18.76 -16.18 9.89
CA GLU A 91 19.07 -16.48 11.30
C GLU A 91 20.48 -16.04 11.76
N LYS A 92 21.42 -15.92 10.83
CA LYS A 92 22.81 -15.49 11.10
C LYS A 92 22.99 -13.98 11.15
N LEU A 93 21.98 -13.20 10.73
CA LEU A 93 22.02 -11.76 10.67
C LEU A 93 21.24 -11.16 11.83
N ARG A 94 21.76 -10.07 12.39
CA ARG A 94 21.02 -9.26 13.36
C ARG A 94 20.14 -8.27 12.61
N ILE A 95 18.83 -8.54 12.53
CA ILE A 95 17.95 -7.76 11.66
C ILE A 95 17.10 -6.75 12.42
N ARG A 96 16.96 -5.56 11.82
CA ARG A 96 15.94 -4.56 12.15
C ARG A 96 14.96 -4.44 11.00
N ASN A 97 13.71 -4.87 11.23
CA ASN A 97 12.62 -4.56 10.33
C ASN A 97 12.11 -3.14 10.61
N ARG A 98 12.23 -2.27 9.61
CA ARG A 98 11.79 -0.87 9.62
C ARG A 98 10.75 -0.60 8.53
N GLY A 99 10.01 -1.63 8.13
CA GLY A 99 8.85 -1.50 7.25
C GLY A 99 7.69 -0.76 7.94
N ILE A 100 6.92 0.01 7.18
CA ILE A 100 5.66 0.60 7.65
C ILE A 100 4.64 0.49 6.53
N GLY A 101 3.50 -0.14 6.83
CA GLY A 101 2.42 -0.29 5.85
C GLY A 101 1.94 1.03 5.25
N TRP A 102 1.60 0.99 3.96
CA TRP A 102 1.15 2.11 3.13
C TRP A 102 2.17 3.21 2.82
N ASP A 103 3.41 3.10 3.29
CA ASP A 103 4.40 4.12 2.98
C ASP A 103 4.69 4.21 1.48
N THR A 104 4.70 5.44 0.99
CA THR A 104 5.26 5.84 -0.30
C THR A 104 6.75 6.15 -0.18
N THR A 105 7.39 6.44 -1.31
CA THR A 105 8.76 6.99 -1.30
C THR A 105 8.87 8.33 -0.57
N GLU A 106 7.85 9.18 -0.61
CA GLU A 106 7.84 10.45 0.13
C GLU A 106 7.76 10.20 1.64
N ASP A 107 6.89 9.28 2.05
CA ASP A 107 6.74 8.88 3.44
C ASP A 107 8.05 8.32 4.01
N LEU A 108 8.69 7.38 3.30
CA LEU A 108 9.97 6.81 3.72
C LEU A 108 11.06 7.88 3.81
N LEU A 109 11.10 8.82 2.86
CA LEU A 109 12.05 9.94 2.88
C LEU A 109 11.85 10.84 4.12
N GLU A 110 10.59 11.14 4.48
CA GLU A 110 10.26 11.94 5.67
C GLU A 110 10.74 11.28 6.97
N ARG A 111 10.55 9.96 7.10
CA ARG A 111 10.88 9.21 8.32
C ARG A 111 12.23 8.50 8.28
N LEU A 112 13.09 8.80 7.30
CA LEU A 112 14.33 8.05 7.13
C LEU A 112 15.19 8.11 8.39
N ASP A 113 15.25 9.26 9.03
CA ASP A 113 16.01 9.48 10.27
C ASP A 113 15.45 8.66 11.46
N ASP A 114 14.16 8.30 11.43
CA ASP A 114 13.57 7.38 12.42
C ASP A 114 13.93 5.91 12.14
N SER A 115 14.34 5.62 10.90
CA SER A 115 14.50 4.27 10.36
C SER A 115 15.97 3.90 10.17
N LEU A 116 16.86 4.89 10.20
CA LEU A 116 18.31 4.80 9.99
C LEU A 116 19.05 5.68 11.01
N ASP A 117 18.85 5.40 12.30
CA ASP A 117 19.32 6.20 13.44
C ASP A 117 20.65 5.72 14.06
N GLY A 118 21.41 4.89 13.33
CA GLY A 118 22.67 4.32 13.79
C GLY A 118 23.54 3.83 12.63
N PRO A 119 24.65 3.12 12.91
CA PRO A 119 25.59 2.65 11.88
C PRO A 119 25.29 1.19 11.47
N PRO A 120 24.36 0.92 10.54
CA PRO A 120 24.13 -0.45 10.09
C PRO A 120 25.34 -1.01 9.35
N GLN A 121 25.45 -2.33 9.34
CA GLN A 121 26.35 -3.01 8.41
C GLN A 121 25.75 -3.09 7.00
N THR A 122 24.43 -3.30 6.92
CA THR A 122 23.73 -3.43 5.64
C THR A 122 22.37 -2.73 5.71
N VAL A 123 21.99 -2.05 4.62
CA VAL A 123 20.65 -1.48 4.42
C VAL A 123 20.02 -2.15 3.20
N VAL A 124 18.84 -2.73 3.39
CA VAL A 124 18.02 -3.35 2.34
C VAL A 124 16.76 -2.51 2.16
N MET A 125 16.54 -1.97 0.95
CA MET A 125 15.38 -1.12 0.67
C MET A 125 14.44 -1.74 -0.36
N MET A 126 13.14 -1.70 -0.08
CA MET A 126 12.09 -1.96 -1.07
C MET A 126 10.95 -0.95 -0.87
N ILE A 127 10.68 -0.13 -1.88
CA ILE A 127 9.68 0.94 -1.79
C ILE A 127 9.16 1.34 -3.18
N GLY A 128 7.93 1.86 -3.25
CA GLY A 128 7.35 2.43 -4.47
C GLY A 128 6.05 1.77 -4.95
N THR A 129 5.66 0.63 -4.37
CA THR A 129 4.42 -0.06 -4.77
C THR A 129 3.16 0.76 -4.44
N ASN A 130 3.22 1.57 -3.37
CA ASN A 130 2.14 2.47 -2.96
C ASN A 130 2.11 3.75 -3.81
N ASP A 131 3.24 4.25 -4.27
CA ASP A 131 3.33 5.34 -5.24
C ASP A 131 2.52 5.02 -6.50
N LEU A 132 2.69 3.80 -7.04
CA LEU A 132 1.91 3.31 -8.19
C LEU A 132 0.42 3.28 -7.88
N THR A 133 0.05 2.82 -6.68
CA THR A 133 -1.34 2.72 -6.23
C THR A 133 -2.00 4.10 -6.11
N LEU A 134 -1.25 5.11 -5.68
CA LEU A 134 -1.69 6.50 -5.55
C LEU A 134 -1.57 7.31 -6.84
N GLY A 135 -1.02 6.73 -7.92
CA GLY A 135 -0.83 7.40 -9.20
C GLY A 135 0.26 8.47 -9.18
N ILE A 136 1.24 8.35 -8.27
CA ILE A 136 2.42 9.21 -8.27
C ILE A 136 3.21 8.93 -9.56
N PRO A 137 3.59 9.96 -10.33
CA PRO A 137 4.37 9.75 -11.55
C PRO A 137 5.71 9.10 -11.23
N HIS A 138 6.21 8.21 -12.09
CA HIS A 138 7.52 7.56 -11.90
C HIS A 138 8.63 8.57 -11.63
N ALA A 139 8.62 9.74 -12.28
CA ALA A 139 9.59 10.79 -12.03
C ALA A 139 9.61 11.24 -10.55
N GLY A 140 8.46 11.28 -9.87
CA GLY A 140 8.37 11.57 -8.43
C GLY A 140 8.99 10.46 -7.59
N THR A 141 8.56 9.22 -7.82
CA THR A 141 9.08 8.02 -7.14
C THR A 141 10.60 7.89 -7.30
N ILE A 142 11.09 8.09 -8.52
CA ILE A 142 12.52 8.02 -8.88
C ILE A 142 13.31 9.14 -8.18
N ARG A 143 12.80 10.38 -8.16
CA ARG A 143 13.45 11.49 -7.44
C ARG A 143 13.56 11.18 -5.95
N ASN A 144 12.47 10.74 -5.33
CA ASN A 144 12.45 10.42 -3.90
C ASN A 144 13.37 9.24 -3.58
N ALA A 145 13.35 8.17 -4.38
CA ALA A 145 14.27 7.06 -4.24
C ALA A 145 15.73 7.52 -4.34
N SER A 146 16.06 8.37 -5.31
CA SER A 146 17.41 8.95 -5.42
C SER A 146 17.81 9.77 -4.19
N LEU A 147 16.89 10.55 -3.60
CA LEU A 147 17.15 11.31 -2.38
C LEU A 147 17.35 10.39 -1.17
N ILE A 148 16.53 9.36 -1.03
CA ILE A 148 16.67 8.34 0.01
C ILE A 148 18.04 7.66 -0.09
N LEU A 149 18.44 7.22 -1.29
CA LEU A 149 19.75 6.58 -1.51
C LEU A 149 20.91 7.50 -1.13
N ASN A 150 20.86 8.77 -1.54
CA ASN A 150 21.90 9.73 -1.16
C ASN A 150 21.97 9.89 0.37
N ARG A 151 20.83 10.04 1.06
CA ARG A 151 20.81 10.14 2.53
C ARG A 151 21.29 8.87 3.23
N ILE A 152 21.01 7.68 2.68
CA ILE A 152 21.54 6.40 3.21
C ILE A 152 23.06 6.38 3.10
N ILE A 153 23.61 6.72 1.93
CA ILE A 153 25.07 6.75 1.70
C ILE A 153 25.75 7.78 2.61
N GLU A 154 25.13 8.95 2.80
CA GLU A 154 25.65 10.00 3.69
C GLU A 154 25.61 9.58 5.16
N ALA A 155 24.51 8.96 5.62
CA ALA A 155 24.33 8.57 7.01
C ALA A 155 25.12 7.31 7.40
N ALA A 156 25.35 6.40 6.45
CA ALA A 156 25.99 5.11 6.67
C ALA A 156 26.98 4.79 5.52
N PRO A 157 28.09 5.56 5.38
CA PRO A 157 29.00 5.45 4.24
C PRO A 157 29.69 4.09 4.11
N ASP A 158 29.86 3.36 5.21
CA ASP A 158 30.48 2.03 5.24
C ASP A 158 29.46 0.88 5.08
N ALA A 159 28.16 1.19 5.07
CA ALA A 159 27.13 0.17 4.98
C ALA A 159 27.00 -0.36 3.55
N LYS A 160 26.82 -1.68 3.44
CA LYS A 160 26.37 -2.27 2.17
C LYS A 160 24.93 -1.85 1.90
N VAL A 161 24.64 -1.33 0.71
CA VAL A 161 23.27 -0.95 0.33
C VAL A 161 22.76 -1.87 -0.78
N VAL A 162 21.59 -2.48 -0.53
CA VAL A 162 20.92 -3.43 -1.43
C VAL A 162 19.50 -2.94 -1.71
N ILE A 163 19.17 -2.74 -2.98
CA ILE A 163 17.86 -2.25 -3.40
C ILE A 163 17.11 -3.38 -4.08
N GLN A 164 15.86 -3.58 -3.69
CA GLN A 164 14.98 -4.56 -4.34
C GLN A 164 14.10 -3.84 -5.37
N SER A 165 13.78 -4.55 -6.46
CA SER A 165 12.75 -4.15 -7.40
C SER A 165 11.40 -3.94 -6.70
N VAL A 166 10.57 -3.04 -7.22
CA VAL A 166 9.13 -3.10 -6.97
C VAL A 166 8.62 -4.43 -7.55
N LEU A 167 7.92 -5.21 -6.72
CA LEU A 167 7.50 -6.56 -7.09
C LEU A 167 6.47 -6.55 -8.24
N PRO A 168 6.34 -7.64 -9.00
CA PRO A 168 5.23 -7.82 -9.93
C PRO A 168 3.88 -7.53 -9.29
N ARG A 169 2.99 -6.93 -10.08
CA ARG A 169 1.64 -6.52 -9.67
C ARG A 169 0.63 -7.03 -10.68
N THR A 170 -0.65 -6.93 -10.33
CA THR A 170 -1.76 -7.24 -11.25
C THR A 170 -1.63 -6.50 -12.59
N ASP A 171 -2.26 -7.04 -13.63
CA ASP A 171 -2.14 -6.55 -15.02
C ASP A 171 -2.36 -5.05 -15.18
N ARG A 172 -3.21 -4.46 -14.34
CA ARG A 172 -3.44 -3.01 -14.31
C ARG A 172 -2.16 -2.21 -14.03
N TYR A 173 -1.27 -2.73 -13.18
CA TYR A 173 -0.05 -2.06 -12.73
C TYR A 173 1.21 -2.65 -13.38
N ASN A 174 1.17 -3.87 -13.91
CA ASN A 174 2.33 -4.54 -14.50
C ASN A 174 3.09 -3.66 -15.53
N PRO A 175 2.43 -2.93 -16.46
CA PRO A 175 3.12 -2.04 -17.40
C PRO A 175 3.87 -0.87 -16.76
N LEU A 176 3.57 -0.54 -15.50
CA LEU A 176 4.23 0.53 -14.74
C LEU A 176 5.46 0.02 -13.98
N VAL A 177 5.46 -1.26 -13.59
CA VAL A 177 6.52 -1.85 -12.76
C VAL A 177 7.84 -1.92 -13.51
N THR A 178 7.87 -2.50 -14.72
CA THR A 178 9.11 -2.67 -15.51
C THR A 178 9.88 -1.37 -15.76
N PRO A 179 9.26 -0.27 -16.27
CA PRO A 179 10.00 0.97 -16.49
C PRO A 179 10.45 1.65 -15.19
N LEU A 180 9.70 1.50 -14.08
CA LEU A 180 10.14 1.98 -12.78
C LEU A 180 11.37 1.21 -12.29
N ASN A 181 11.33 -0.12 -12.33
CA ASN A 181 12.47 -0.98 -11.94
C ASN A 181 13.70 -0.72 -12.82
N SER A 182 13.52 -0.51 -14.12
CA SER A 182 14.61 -0.15 -15.04
C SER A 182 15.29 1.16 -14.62
N ALA A 183 14.52 2.16 -14.20
CA ALA A 183 15.07 3.42 -13.72
C ALA A 183 15.76 3.28 -12.35
N LEU A 184 15.21 2.48 -11.44
CA LEU A 184 15.82 2.18 -10.14
C LEU A 184 17.14 1.44 -10.30
N ALA A 185 17.18 0.40 -11.15
CA ALA A 185 18.38 -0.35 -11.47
C ALA A 185 19.48 0.55 -12.03
N ARG A 186 19.14 1.47 -12.95
CA ARG A 186 20.08 2.45 -13.49
C ARG A 186 20.66 3.36 -12.40
N ILE A 187 19.82 3.89 -11.51
CA ILE A 187 20.26 4.75 -10.39
C ILE A 187 21.18 4.01 -9.42
N CYS A 188 20.91 2.72 -9.18
CA CYS A 188 21.79 1.87 -8.38
C CYS A 188 23.13 1.65 -9.08
N GLY A 189 23.11 1.32 -10.38
CA GLY A 189 24.33 1.13 -11.19
C GLY A 189 25.22 2.37 -11.25
N GLU A 190 24.62 3.57 -11.42
CA GLU A 190 25.33 4.86 -11.38
C GLU A 190 26.06 5.12 -10.04
N ARG A 191 25.63 4.46 -8.96
CA ARG A 191 26.19 4.59 -7.60
C ARG A 191 26.98 3.36 -7.16
N GLY A 192 27.11 2.34 -8.00
CA GLY A 192 27.73 1.07 -7.63
C GLY A 192 26.97 0.28 -6.55
N LEU A 193 25.66 0.51 -6.40
CA LEU A 193 24.82 -0.19 -5.44
C LEU A 193 24.24 -1.48 -6.03
N ALA A 194 24.00 -2.47 -5.18
CA ALA A 194 23.34 -3.71 -5.61
C ALA A 194 21.85 -3.47 -5.87
N PHE A 195 21.35 -3.97 -7.00
CA PHE A 195 19.92 -4.04 -7.32
C PHE A 195 19.51 -5.50 -7.52
N VAL A 196 18.53 -5.95 -6.76
CA VAL A 196 17.99 -7.31 -6.78
C VAL A 196 16.63 -7.26 -7.46
N ASP A 197 16.55 -7.82 -8.67
CA ASP A 197 15.31 -7.88 -9.43
C ASP A 197 14.58 -9.21 -9.15
N HIS A 198 13.40 -9.12 -8.56
CA HIS A 198 12.54 -10.27 -8.24
C HIS A 198 11.48 -10.53 -9.31
N THR A 199 11.52 -9.81 -10.44
CA THR A 199 10.49 -9.93 -11.48
C THR A 199 10.41 -11.36 -12.01
N GLU A 200 11.54 -11.97 -12.38
CA GLU A 200 11.54 -13.35 -12.91
C GLU A 200 11.11 -14.36 -11.85
N SER A 201 11.58 -14.22 -10.61
CA SER A 201 11.29 -15.19 -9.55
C SER A 201 9.83 -15.14 -9.09
N LEU A 202 9.12 -14.02 -9.26
CA LEU A 202 7.74 -13.85 -8.82
C LEU A 202 6.73 -13.78 -9.98
N SER A 203 7.17 -14.02 -11.22
CA SER A 203 6.29 -14.13 -12.38
C SER A 203 6.03 -15.59 -12.76
N GLY A 204 4.85 -15.85 -13.29
CA GLY A 204 4.49 -17.10 -13.94
C GLY A 204 5.16 -17.22 -15.32
N THR A 205 4.96 -18.37 -15.97
CA THR A 205 5.53 -18.66 -17.29
C THR A 205 4.99 -17.77 -18.41
N ASP A 206 3.87 -17.10 -18.19
CA ASP A 206 3.25 -16.12 -19.08
C ASP A 206 3.79 -14.70 -18.89
N GLY A 207 4.72 -14.49 -17.94
CA GLY A 207 5.30 -13.19 -17.62
C GLY A 207 4.41 -12.28 -16.75
N HIS A 208 3.24 -12.77 -16.33
CA HIS A 208 2.39 -12.11 -15.33
C HIS A 208 2.80 -12.55 -13.93
N LEU A 209 2.27 -11.90 -12.88
CA LEU A 209 2.55 -12.33 -11.51
C LEU A 209 2.17 -13.82 -11.30
N ASP A 210 3.00 -14.59 -10.61
CA ASP A 210 2.67 -15.97 -10.26
C ASP A 210 1.61 -15.96 -9.14
N PRO A 211 0.35 -16.37 -9.39
CA PRO A 211 -0.69 -16.31 -8.37
C PRO A 211 -0.38 -17.20 -7.14
N ASN A 212 0.52 -18.17 -7.27
CA ASN A 212 0.96 -18.99 -6.14
C ASN A 212 1.90 -18.26 -5.18
N CYS A 213 2.40 -17.08 -5.56
CA CYS A 213 3.31 -16.28 -4.74
C CYS A 213 2.62 -15.11 -4.02
N TYR A 214 1.32 -14.85 -4.26
CA TYR A 214 0.65 -13.64 -3.77
C TYR A 214 -0.69 -13.94 -3.08
N ILE A 215 -1.10 -13.05 -2.18
CA ILE A 215 -2.39 -13.09 -1.47
C ILE A 215 -3.47 -12.30 -2.23
N ASP A 216 -3.13 -11.07 -2.64
CA ASP A 216 -4.07 -10.08 -3.18
C ASP A 216 -3.55 -9.37 -4.45
N GLY A 217 -2.51 -9.92 -5.07
CA GLY A 217 -1.84 -9.33 -6.24
C GLY A 217 -0.94 -8.13 -5.90
N ILE A 218 -0.62 -7.95 -4.61
CA ILE A 218 0.33 -6.97 -4.09
C ILE A 218 1.26 -7.64 -3.08
N HIS A 219 0.69 -8.28 -2.07
CA HIS A 219 1.42 -8.84 -0.94
C HIS A 219 1.83 -10.29 -1.22
N PRO A 220 3.13 -10.62 -1.08
CA PRO A 220 3.60 -12.00 -1.16
C PRO A 220 2.95 -12.87 -0.08
N ASN A 221 2.70 -14.13 -0.40
CA ASN A 221 2.43 -15.17 0.59
C ASN A 221 3.75 -15.84 1.03
N ASP A 222 3.66 -16.94 1.78
CA ASP A 222 4.83 -17.67 2.28
C ASP A 222 5.80 -18.09 1.15
N GLU A 223 5.28 -18.59 0.03
CA GLU A 223 6.09 -18.96 -1.13
C GLU A 223 6.73 -17.74 -1.80
N GLY A 224 5.98 -16.64 -1.93
CA GLY A 224 6.54 -15.39 -2.44
C GLY A 224 7.67 -14.84 -1.57
N TYR A 225 7.50 -14.84 -0.24
CA TYR A 225 8.57 -14.44 0.69
C TYR A 225 9.77 -15.39 0.63
N ARG A 226 9.56 -16.70 0.46
CA ARG A 226 10.66 -17.65 0.25
C ARG A 226 11.50 -17.28 -0.98
N ARG A 227 10.86 -16.93 -2.10
CA ARG A 227 11.56 -16.50 -3.33
C ARG A 227 12.27 -15.16 -3.16
N LEU A 228 11.69 -14.21 -2.40
CA LEU A 228 12.38 -12.96 -2.05
C LEU A 228 13.66 -13.22 -1.25
N VAL A 229 13.57 -14.09 -0.25
CA VAL A 229 14.70 -14.48 0.60
C VAL A 229 15.79 -15.16 -0.23
N ASP A 230 15.43 -16.08 -1.12
CA ASP A 230 16.37 -16.74 -2.03
C ASP A 230 17.11 -15.74 -2.92
N GLY A 231 16.40 -14.76 -3.50
CA GLY A 231 17.00 -13.71 -4.31
C GLY A 231 17.92 -12.78 -3.52
N LEU A 232 17.64 -12.54 -2.24
CA LEU A 232 18.48 -11.71 -1.36
C LEU A 232 19.70 -12.44 -0.81
N ARG A 233 19.64 -13.77 -0.65
CA ARG A 233 20.67 -14.57 0.00
C ARG A 233 22.09 -14.33 -0.54
N PRO A 234 22.35 -14.29 -1.86
CA PRO A 234 23.69 -14.01 -2.40
C PRO A 234 24.23 -12.62 -2.05
N HIS A 235 23.34 -11.70 -1.68
CA HIS A 235 23.69 -10.33 -1.33
C HIS A 235 23.84 -10.12 0.17
N LEU A 236 23.24 -10.95 1.02
CA LEU A 236 23.24 -10.74 2.47
C LEU A 236 24.09 -11.78 3.22
N GLU A 237 24.20 -12.98 2.68
CA GLU A 237 25.02 -14.03 3.24
C GLU A 237 26.31 -14.12 2.42
N VAL A 238 27.46 -14.04 3.08
CA VAL A 238 28.74 -14.36 2.42
C VAL A 238 28.74 -15.86 2.15
N PRO A 239 29.06 -16.34 0.93
CA PRO A 239 29.25 -17.76 0.70
C PRO A 239 30.33 -18.23 1.68
N HIS A 240 29.96 -19.13 2.58
CA HIS A 240 30.97 -19.86 3.32
C HIS A 240 31.72 -20.70 2.26
N GLY A 241 32.95 -20.29 1.96
CA GLY A 241 33.88 -21.20 1.29
C GLY A 241 33.98 -22.49 2.13
N PRO A 242 34.23 -23.64 1.47
CA PRO A 242 34.41 -24.91 2.16
C PRO A 242 35.52 -24.85 3.21
#